data_AF-A0A2M8P958-F1
#
_entry.id   AF-A0A2M8P958-F1
#
_cell.length_a   1.000
_cell.length_b   1.000
_cell.length_c   1.000
_cell.angle_alpha   90.00
_cell.angle_beta   90.00
_cell.angle_gamma   90.00
#
_symmetry.space_group_name_H-M   'P 1'
#
loop_
_entity.id
_entity.type
_entity.pdbx_description
1 polymer ?
#
loop_
_entity_poly.entity_id
_entity_poly.type
_entity_poly.pdbx_seq_one_letter_code
_entity_poly.pdbx_strand_id
1 'polypeptide(L)'
;AGTRTVPFSKVLYIEQDDFMEDPPKKFYRLAPGREVRLRYGYFITCTDVIKDDAGNIVELRCTYDPETKGGFAPDGRRVKATLHWVSAQHAVQAEARLYDTLFTVEDPDADEEKDFIEFLNPDSLTVVDPIYIEPYIKNARVGDRFQFERLAYFVVDPDSTGDKLVFNRTVTLRDQWKKQQNKGKQNKGKQKQKKKQ
;
A
#
# COMPACT_ATOMS: atom_id res chain seq x y z
N ALA A 1 22.64 8.23 -7.41
CA ALA A 1 21.78 7.88 -6.25
C ALA A 1 22.42 8.42 -4.98
N GLY A 2 21.63 8.95 -4.06
CA GLY A 2 22.09 9.52 -2.79
C GLY A 2 21.45 8.81 -1.59
N THR A 3 21.76 9.27 -0.38
CA THR A 3 21.16 8.80 0.87
C THR A 3 20.38 9.91 1.55
N ARG A 4 19.43 9.55 2.41
CA ARG A 4 18.70 10.48 3.27
C ARG A 4 18.43 9.85 4.63
N THR A 5 18.23 10.69 5.63
CA THR A 5 17.79 10.25 6.96
C THR A 5 16.29 10.03 6.96
N VAL A 6 15.85 8.90 7.52
CA VAL A 6 14.43 8.59 7.73
C VAL A 6 14.18 8.55 9.24
N PRO A 7 13.32 9.43 9.79
CA PRO A 7 13.08 9.47 11.22
C PRO A 7 12.30 8.23 11.69
N PHE A 8 12.76 7.60 12.76
CA PHE A 8 12.08 6.51 13.44
C PHE A 8 11.56 6.99 14.79
N SER A 9 10.33 6.62 15.14
CA SER A 9 9.67 7.04 16.39
C SER A 9 8.83 5.92 16.99
N LYS A 10 8.33 6.14 18.21
CA LYS A 10 7.43 5.18 18.89
C LYS A 10 6.14 4.90 18.13
N VAL A 11 5.55 5.93 17.50
CA VAL A 11 4.30 5.81 16.74
C VAL A 11 4.61 5.87 15.25
N LEU A 12 4.18 4.85 14.51
CA LEU A 12 4.40 4.69 13.08
C LEU A 12 3.08 4.42 12.38
N TYR A 13 2.96 4.85 11.13
CA TYR A 13 1.89 4.39 10.23
C TYR A 13 2.43 3.32 9.28
N ILE A 14 1.60 2.32 9.02
CA ILE A 14 1.76 1.27 8.01
C ILE A 14 0.47 1.19 7.19
N GLU A 15 0.48 0.50 6.05
CA GLU A 15 -0.75 0.23 5.32
C GLU A 15 -1.68 -0.68 6.12
N GLN A 16 -2.98 -0.40 6.07
CA GLN A 16 -3.99 -1.28 6.67
C GLN A 16 -3.90 -2.70 6.07
N ASP A 17 -3.64 -2.81 4.77
CA ASP A 17 -3.47 -4.07 4.05
C ASP A 17 -2.26 -4.91 4.51
N ASP A 18 -1.35 -4.32 5.30
CA ASP A 18 -0.17 -5.01 5.81
C ASP A 18 -0.38 -5.75 7.13
N PHE A 19 -1.59 -5.70 7.67
CA PHE A 19 -1.98 -6.43 8.87
C PHE A 19 -3.20 -7.32 8.63
N MET A 20 -3.25 -8.47 9.31
CA MET A 20 -4.42 -9.34 9.35
C MET A 20 -4.40 -10.18 10.64
N GLU A 21 -5.51 -10.20 11.38
CA GLU A 21 -5.63 -11.01 12.61
C GLU A 21 -5.58 -12.50 12.33
N ASP A 22 -6.34 -12.96 11.33
CA ASP A 22 -6.42 -14.36 10.90
C ASP A 22 -5.80 -14.54 9.50
N PRO A 23 -4.47 -14.47 9.35
CA PRO A 23 -3.82 -14.46 8.05
C PRO A 23 -3.90 -15.84 7.37
N PRO A 24 -4.22 -15.91 6.06
CA PRO A 24 -4.07 -17.15 5.31
C PRO A 24 -2.58 -17.54 5.22
N LYS A 25 -2.28 -18.83 4.99
CA LYS A 25 -0.90 -19.37 4.98
C LYS A 25 0.11 -18.60 4.12
N LYS A 26 -0.34 -17.93 3.05
CA LYS A 26 0.50 -17.17 2.11
C LYS A 26 0.58 -15.67 2.41
N PHE A 27 -0.07 -15.19 3.47
CA PHE A 27 0.09 -13.82 3.94
C PHE A 27 1.27 -13.81 4.92
N TYR A 28 2.36 -13.12 4.56
CA TYR A 28 3.60 -13.09 5.35
C TYR A 28 3.82 -11.78 6.11
N ARG A 29 2.90 -10.82 5.95
CA ARG A 29 2.92 -9.52 6.60
C ARG A 29 2.46 -9.64 8.06
N LEU A 30 2.25 -8.51 8.73
CA LEU A 30 2.06 -8.45 10.18
C LEU A 30 0.78 -9.16 10.61
N ALA A 31 0.85 -9.87 11.73
CA ALA A 31 -0.26 -10.59 12.36
C ALA A 31 0.07 -10.74 13.86
N PRO A 32 -0.92 -11.05 14.73
CA PRO A 32 -0.65 -11.29 16.14
C PRO A 32 0.48 -12.31 16.36
N GLY A 33 1.47 -11.95 17.18
CA GLY A 33 2.64 -12.77 17.50
C GLY A 33 3.65 -12.95 16.37
N ARG A 34 3.47 -12.30 15.21
CA ARG A 34 4.36 -12.44 14.06
C ARG A 34 5.35 -11.29 13.95
N GLU A 35 6.61 -11.65 13.73
CA GLU A 35 7.68 -10.71 13.45
C GLU A 35 7.81 -10.38 11.95
N VAL A 36 7.97 -9.09 11.63
CA VAL A 36 8.24 -8.58 10.27
C VAL A 36 9.35 -7.52 10.31
N ARG A 37 9.93 -7.21 9.14
CA ARG A 37 10.93 -6.13 9.01
C ARG A 37 10.26 -4.84 8.57
N LEU A 38 10.60 -3.74 9.23
CA LEU A 38 10.37 -2.39 8.70
C LEU A 38 11.50 -2.02 7.73
N ARG A 39 11.17 -1.55 6.53
CA ARG A 39 12.14 -1.16 5.50
C ARG A 39 13.12 -0.12 6.08
N TYR A 40 14.42 -0.39 5.99
CA TYR A 40 15.50 0.41 6.59
C TYR A 40 15.42 0.63 8.12
N GLY A 41 14.50 -0.04 8.82
CA GLY A 41 14.27 0.07 10.25
C GLY A 41 14.68 -1.20 11.00
N TYR A 42 13.79 -1.64 11.89
CA TYR A 42 13.99 -2.78 12.80
C TYR A 42 13.01 -3.91 12.47
N PHE A 43 13.19 -5.04 13.13
CA PHE A 43 12.15 -6.06 13.24
C PHE A 43 11.13 -5.64 14.30
N ILE A 44 9.86 -5.86 14.01
CA ILE A 44 8.75 -5.60 14.93
C ILE A 44 7.87 -6.83 15.06
N THR A 45 7.31 -7.05 16.25
CA THR A 45 6.34 -8.12 16.52
C THR A 45 5.06 -7.51 17.07
N CYS A 46 3.91 -7.83 16.48
CA CYS A 46 2.61 -7.38 16.97
C CYS A 46 2.23 -8.18 18.21
N THR A 47 2.01 -7.47 19.32
CA THR A 47 1.67 -8.04 20.63
C THR A 47 0.22 -7.79 21.03
N ASP A 48 -0.43 -6.76 20.48
CA ASP A 48 -1.82 -6.43 20.80
C ASP A 48 -2.51 -5.72 19.62
N VAL A 49 -3.84 -5.86 19.55
CA VAL A 49 -4.71 -5.30 18.49
C VAL A 49 -5.85 -4.56 19.16
N ILE A 50 -5.85 -3.23 19.01
CA ILE A 50 -6.86 -2.36 19.61
C ILE A 50 -7.93 -2.07 18.55
N LYS A 51 -9.20 -2.22 18.95
CA LYS A 51 -10.37 -1.97 18.11
C LYS A 51 -11.27 -0.90 18.71
N ASP A 52 -11.99 -0.19 17.85
CA ASP A 52 -13.11 0.66 18.26
C ASP A 52 -14.38 -0.16 18.55
N ASP A 53 -15.45 0.53 18.96
CA ASP A 53 -16.75 -0.09 19.28
C ASP A 53 -17.43 -0.76 18.07
N ALA A 54 -17.05 -0.38 16.85
CA ALA A 54 -17.54 -0.98 15.61
C ALA A 54 -16.69 -2.19 15.17
N GLY A 55 -15.62 -2.50 15.90
CA GLY A 55 -14.71 -3.61 15.61
C GLY A 55 -13.63 -3.28 14.58
N ASN A 56 -13.45 -2.02 14.20
CA ASN A 56 -12.37 -1.60 13.30
C ASN A 56 -11.05 -1.55 14.06
N ILE A 57 -9.97 -2.02 13.42
CA ILE A 57 -8.61 -1.93 13.99
C ILE A 57 -8.14 -0.48 13.91
N VAL A 58 -7.83 0.11 15.06
CA VAL A 58 -7.40 1.52 15.18
C VAL A 58 -5.94 1.66 15.65
N GLU A 59 -5.39 0.65 16.33
CA GLU A 59 -3.99 0.66 16.79
C GLU A 59 -3.45 -0.77 16.86
N LEU A 60 -2.19 -0.94 16.44
CA LEU A 60 -1.41 -2.15 16.66
C LEU A 60 -0.28 -1.84 17.65
N ARG A 61 -0.23 -2.56 18.75
CA ARG A 61 0.91 -2.46 19.67
C ARG A 61 1.93 -3.49 19.29
N CYS A 62 3.17 -3.04 19.16
CA CYS A 62 4.28 -3.88 18.77
C CYS A 62 5.47 -3.65 19.70
N THR A 63 6.27 -4.70 19.89
CA THR A 63 7.66 -4.56 20.33
C THR A 63 8.56 -4.43 19.10
N TYR A 64 9.73 -3.84 19.27
CA TYR A 64 10.79 -3.85 18.26
C TYR A 64 12.07 -4.40 18.86
N ASP A 65 12.93 -4.95 18.01
CA ASP A 65 14.26 -5.44 18.40
C ASP A 65 15.33 -4.40 18.04
N PRO A 66 15.97 -3.72 19.01
CA PRO A 66 17.02 -2.72 18.75
C PRO A 66 18.26 -3.29 18.05
N GLU A 67 18.58 -4.57 18.25
CA GLU A 67 19.75 -5.22 17.64
C GLU A 67 19.56 -5.46 16.14
N THR A 68 18.32 -5.31 15.65
CA THR A 68 17.97 -5.55 14.24
C THR A 68 18.05 -4.31 13.35
N LYS A 69 18.74 -3.25 13.79
CA LYS A 69 18.84 -1.98 13.06
C LYS A 69 19.34 -2.18 11.63
N GLY A 70 18.63 -1.57 10.68
CA GLY A 70 18.92 -1.75 9.25
C GLY A 70 18.35 -3.05 8.68
N GLY A 71 17.69 -3.86 9.53
CA GLY A 71 16.95 -5.07 9.18
C GLY A 71 17.81 -6.32 8.96
N PHE A 72 18.88 -6.44 9.74
CA PHE A 72 19.68 -7.65 9.89
C PHE A 72 19.62 -8.08 11.35
N ALA A 73 19.41 -9.36 11.64
CA ALA A 73 19.40 -9.88 13.00
C ALA A 73 20.72 -10.63 13.31
N PRO A 74 21.41 -10.30 14.43
CA PRO A 74 22.70 -10.91 14.78
C PRO A 74 22.58 -12.41 15.13
N ASP A 75 21.42 -12.84 15.61
CA ASP A 75 21.09 -14.24 15.89
C ASP A 75 20.79 -15.08 14.62
N GLY A 76 20.83 -14.44 13.45
CA GLY A 76 20.61 -15.07 12.15
C GLY A 76 19.14 -15.29 11.78
N ARG A 77 18.18 -14.88 12.62
CA ARG A 77 16.76 -15.07 12.31
C ARG A 77 16.32 -14.24 11.11
N ARG A 78 15.38 -14.81 10.32
CA ARG A 78 14.89 -14.19 9.09
C ARG A 78 13.37 -14.05 9.15
N VAL A 79 12.89 -12.87 8.77
CA VAL A 79 11.47 -12.60 8.59
C VAL A 79 11.06 -12.77 7.12
N LYS A 80 9.78 -13.07 6.90
CA LYS A 80 9.24 -13.39 5.56
C LYS A 80 8.71 -12.18 4.79
N ALA A 81 8.54 -11.03 5.44
CA ALA A 81 8.04 -9.81 4.83
C ALA A 81 8.81 -8.57 5.30
N THR A 82 8.83 -7.57 4.42
CA THR A 82 9.32 -6.23 4.72
C THR A 82 8.21 -5.23 4.38
N LEU A 83 7.87 -4.36 5.34
CA LEU A 83 6.84 -3.35 5.20
C LEU A 83 7.49 -1.97 5.03
N HIS A 84 6.89 -1.11 4.21
CA HIS A 84 7.17 0.32 4.30
C HIS A 84 6.38 0.90 5.48
N TRP A 85 6.79 2.09 5.92
CA TRP A 85 6.25 2.75 7.10
C TRP A 85 6.65 4.22 7.07
N VAL A 86 5.95 5.05 7.86
CA VAL A 86 6.34 6.43 8.13
C VAL A 86 6.21 6.73 9.63
N SER A 87 7.05 7.62 10.14
CA SER A 87 6.93 8.11 11.52
C SER A 87 5.73 9.06 11.63
N ALA A 88 4.76 8.75 12.49
CA ALA A 88 3.53 9.56 12.61
C ALA A 88 3.82 11.01 13.02
N GLN A 89 4.84 11.23 13.86
CA GLN A 89 5.24 12.56 14.32
C GLN A 89 5.91 13.42 13.23
N HIS A 90 6.55 12.78 12.24
CA HIS A 90 7.36 13.47 11.23
C HIS A 90 6.75 13.39 9.83
N ALA A 91 5.69 12.60 9.65
CA ALA A 91 5.03 12.44 8.38
C ALA A 91 4.43 13.75 7.89
N VAL A 92 4.44 13.91 6.56
CA VAL A 92 3.84 15.03 5.85
C VAL A 92 2.52 14.56 5.28
N GLN A 93 1.48 15.35 5.47
CA GLN A 93 0.19 15.12 4.83
C GLN A 93 0.27 15.55 3.37
N ALA A 94 -0.31 14.73 2.50
CA ALA A 94 -0.42 15.00 1.08
C ALA A 94 -1.70 14.38 0.53
N GLU A 95 -2.05 14.71 -0.70
CA GLU A 95 -3.12 14.06 -1.46
C GLU A 95 -2.51 13.06 -2.44
N ALA A 96 -3.12 11.88 -2.60
CA ALA A 96 -2.82 10.96 -3.68
C ALA A 96 -4.02 10.76 -4.61
N ARG A 97 -3.79 10.98 -5.90
CA ARG A 97 -4.73 10.70 -6.99
C ARG A 97 -4.36 9.37 -7.64
N LEU A 98 -5.14 8.34 -7.33
CA LEU A 98 -4.93 6.98 -7.80
C LEU A 98 -5.69 6.77 -9.10
N TYR A 99 -5.03 7.04 -10.22
CA TYR A 99 -5.60 6.80 -11.55
C TYR A 99 -5.62 5.32 -11.92
N ASP A 100 -6.71 4.89 -12.55
CA ASP A 100 -6.89 3.58 -13.20
C ASP A 100 -7.30 3.78 -14.68
N THR A 101 -7.65 2.71 -15.40
CA THR A 101 -8.12 2.81 -16.78
C THR A 101 -9.37 3.70 -16.87
N LEU A 102 -9.42 4.59 -17.86
CA LEU A 102 -10.54 5.51 -18.05
C LEU A 102 -11.82 4.79 -18.46
N PHE A 103 -11.69 3.70 -19.22
CA PHE A 103 -12.82 2.91 -19.70
C PHE A 103 -12.78 1.50 -19.10
N THR A 104 -13.95 0.86 -19.03
CA THR A 104 -14.12 -0.51 -18.54
C THR A 104 -13.90 -1.57 -19.63
N VAL A 105 -13.77 -1.15 -20.89
CA VAL A 105 -13.57 -2.00 -22.08
C VAL A 105 -12.33 -1.57 -22.84
N GLU A 106 -11.75 -2.49 -23.65
CA GLU A 106 -10.55 -2.20 -24.44
C GLU A 106 -10.81 -1.26 -25.62
N ASP A 107 -11.99 -1.37 -26.24
CA ASP A 107 -12.42 -0.55 -27.38
C ASP A 107 -13.83 0.02 -27.11
N PRO A 108 -13.93 1.23 -26.53
CA PRO A 108 -15.21 1.82 -26.11
C PRO A 108 -16.04 2.39 -27.27
N ASP A 109 -15.47 2.52 -28.48
CA ASP A 109 -16.14 3.01 -29.69
C ASP A 109 -16.60 1.88 -30.64
N ALA A 110 -16.39 0.60 -30.26
CA ALA A 110 -16.71 -0.54 -31.11
C ALA A 110 -18.22 -0.87 -31.19
N ASP A 111 -19.04 -0.37 -30.27
CA ASP A 111 -20.48 -0.64 -30.20
C ASP A 111 -21.25 0.49 -30.90
N GLU A 112 -21.78 0.22 -32.10
CA GLU A 112 -22.56 1.21 -32.87
C GLU A 112 -23.87 1.63 -32.19
N GLU A 113 -24.35 0.87 -31.20
CA GLU A 113 -25.62 1.13 -30.49
C GLU A 113 -25.43 1.85 -29.14
N LYS A 114 -24.21 1.97 -28.63
CA LYS A 114 -23.92 2.61 -27.33
C LYS A 114 -22.95 3.78 -27.45
N ASP A 115 -23.13 4.79 -26.60
CA ASP A 115 -22.18 5.90 -26.49
C ASP A 115 -20.96 5.45 -25.68
N PHE A 116 -19.74 5.81 -26.12
CA PHE A 116 -18.50 5.45 -25.42
C PHE A 116 -18.45 5.93 -23.96
N ILE A 117 -19.19 7.01 -23.65
CA ILE A 117 -19.33 7.56 -22.30
C ILE A 117 -19.96 6.53 -21.34
N GLU A 118 -20.81 5.63 -21.85
CA GLU A 118 -21.42 4.55 -21.05
C GLU A 118 -20.38 3.56 -20.53
N PHE A 119 -19.19 3.52 -21.13
CA PHE A 119 -18.08 2.67 -20.70
C PHE A 119 -17.07 3.39 -19.80
N LEU A 120 -17.33 4.62 -19.35
CA LEU A 120 -16.48 5.31 -18.39
C LEU A 120 -16.36 4.50 -17.09
N ASN A 121 -15.13 4.31 -16.64
CA ASN A 121 -14.85 3.65 -15.38
C ASN A 121 -15.08 4.64 -14.23
N PRO A 122 -16.08 4.41 -13.35
CA PRO A 122 -16.33 5.29 -12.21
C PRO A 122 -15.17 5.26 -11.20
N ASP A 123 -14.35 4.20 -11.22
CA ASP A 123 -13.17 4.03 -10.37
C ASP A 123 -11.87 4.49 -11.07
N SER A 124 -11.96 5.19 -12.22
CA SER A 124 -10.81 5.69 -12.98
C SER A 124 -9.94 6.68 -12.19
N LEU A 125 -10.50 7.30 -11.15
CA LEU A 125 -9.77 8.14 -10.20
C LEU A 125 -10.31 7.91 -8.78
N THR A 126 -9.44 7.47 -7.88
CA THR A 126 -9.69 7.53 -6.43
C THR A 126 -8.77 8.57 -5.81
N VAL A 127 -9.36 9.57 -5.12
CA VAL A 127 -8.59 10.56 -4.35
C VAL A 127 -8.50 10.09 -2.91
N VAL A 128 -7.28 10.02 -2.37
CA VAL A 128 -7.01 9.70 -0.97
C VAL A 128 -6.35 10.92 -0.34
N ASP A 129 -7.07 11.56 0.59
CA ASP A 129 -6.64 12.76 1.30
C ASP A 129 -7.13 12.70 2.76
N PRO A 130 -6.24 12.73 3.78
CA PRO A 130 -4.78 12.77 3.66
C PRO A 130 -4.15 11.38 3.46
N ILE A 131 -3.04 11.34 2.72
CA ILE A 131 -2.01 10.31 2.87
C ILE A 131 -0.85 10.84 3.71
N TYR A 132 -0.02 9.93 4.25
CA TYR A 132 1.14 10.27 5.07
C TYR A 132 2.45 9.81 4.41
N ILE A 133 3.36 10.74 4.18
CA ILE A 133 4.63 10.52 3.47
C ILE A 133 5.81 10.92 4.37
N GLU A 134 6.99 10.31 4.18
CA GLU A 134 8.20 10.72 4.90
C GLU A 134 8.58 12.20 4.65
N PRO A 135 9.26 12.88 5.59
CA PRO A 135 9.50 14.32 5.52
C PRO A 135 10.43 14.79 4.40
N TYR A 136 11.16 13.89 3.76
CA TYR A 136 12.00 14.23 2.61
C TYR A 136 11.21 14.89 1.48
N ILE A 137 9.92 14.58 1.39
CA ILE A 137 9.04 15.07 0.32
C ILE A 137 8.74 16.57 0.42
N LYS A 138 9.02 17.24 1.54
CA LYS A 138 8.78 18.70 1.70
C LYS A 138 9.53 19.54 0.66
N ASN A 139 10.62 19.02 0.10
CA ASN A 139 11.42 19.70 -0.92
C ASN A 139 11.05 19.29 -2.35
N ALA A 140 10.01 18.48 -2.53
CA ALA A 140 9.57 18.01 -3.83
C ALA A 140 9.02 19.16 -4.67
N ARG A 141 9.31 19.14 -5.96
CA ARG A 141 8.88 20.14 -6.93
C ARG A 141 7.90 19.50 -7.90
N VAL A 142 7.01 20.31 -8.47
CA VAL A 142 6.12 19.87 -9.55
C VAL A 142 6.91 19.13 -10.62
N GLY A 143 6.42 17.95 -11.01
CA GLY A 143 7.08 17.07 -11.98
C GLY A 143 8.14 16.12 -11.40
N ASP A 144 8.55 16.27 -10.14
CA ASP A 144 9.42 15.29 -9.47
C ASP A 144 8.74 13.92 -9.41
N ARG A 145 9.54 12.86 -9.58
CA ARG A 145 9.06 11.48 -9.67
C ARG A 145 9.62 10.65 -8.53
N PHE A 146 8.74 9.88 -7.90
CA PHE A 146 9.08 9.04 -6.76
C PHE A 146 8.53 7.63 -6.97
N GLN A 147 9.26 6.64 -6.50
CA GLN A 147 8.68 5.33 -6.23
C GLN A 147 8.25 5.33 -4.77
N PHE A 148 6.96 5.28 -4.51
CA PHE A 148 6.48 4.98 -3.16
C PHE A 148 6.62 3.47 -2.98
N GLU A 149 7.52 3.09 -2.08
CA GLU A 149 7.96 1.71 -1.87
C GLU A 149 6.75 0.78 -1.73
N ARG A 150 6.78 -0.34 -2.47
CA ARG A 150 5.70 -1.35 -2.52
C ARG A 150 4.34 -0.91 -3.07
N LEU A 151 4.13 0.38 -3.32
CA LEU A 151 2.86 0.90 -3.83
C LEU A 151 2.91 1.10 -5.35
N ALA A 152 3.59 2.15 -5.81
CA ALA A 152 3.56 2.59 -7.21
C ALA A 152 4.62 3.66 -7.48
N TYR A 153 4.75 4.05 -8.75
CA TYR A 153 5.42 5.29 -9.13
C TYR A 153 4.42 6.45 -9.10
N PHE A 154 4.86 7.59 -8.58
CA PHE A 154 4.10 8.81 -8.45
C PHE A 154 4.87 10.00 -9.02
N VAL A 155 4.13 11.02 -9.45
CA VAL A 155 4.66 12.32 -9.86
C VAL A 155 3.97 13.42 -9.06
N VAL A 156 4.70 14.48 -8.72
CA VAL A 156 4.13 15.68 -8.09
C VAL A 156 3.29 16.42 -9.13
N ASP A 157 2.01 16.57 -8.84
CA ASP A 157 1.03 17.20 -9.72
C ASP A 157 1.16 18.74 -9.70
N PRO A 158 0.88 19.45 -10.81
CA PRO A 158 0.87 20.92 -10.86
C PRO A 158 -0.08 21.61 -9.88
N ASP A 159 -1.11 20.94 -9.37
CA ASP A 159 -2.01 21.46 -8.34
C ASP A 159 -1.35 21.52 -6.94
N SER A 160 -0.10 21.05 -6.82
CA SER A 160 0.66 21.17 -5.58
C SER A 160 0.97 22.63 -5.25
N THR A 161 0.79 22.98 -3.99
CA THR A 161 1.07 24.31 -3.42
C THR A 161 2.15 24.21 -2.35
N GLY A 162 2.58 25.36 -1.80
CA GLY A 162 3.52 25.38 -0.67
C GLY A 162 3.02 24.64 0.58
N ASP A 163 1.69 24.57 0.75
CA ASP A 163 1.05 23.98 1.93
C ASP A 163 0.50 22.56 1.69
N LYS A 164 0.23 22.19 0.43
CA LYS A 164 -0.37 20.90 0.06
C LYS A 164 0.33 20.30 -1.15
N LEU A 165 0.97 19.15 -0.94
CA LEU A 165 1.51 18.33 -2.03
C LEU A 165 0.43 17.39 -2.58
N VAL A 166 0.39 17.28 -3.90
CA VAL A 166 -0.53 16.40 -4.63
C VAL A 166 0.28 15.44 -5.48
N PHE A 167 0.00 14.14 -5.36
CA PHE A 167 0.70 13.08 -6.07
C PHE A 167 -0.22 12.31 -7.00
N ASN A 168 0.13 12.24 -8.28
CA ASN A 168 -0.57 11.38 -9.23
C ASN A 168 0.14 10.04 -9.33
N ARG A 169 -0.61 8.95 -9.14
CA ARG A 169 -0.10 7.60 -9.42
C ARG A 169 0.13 7.46 -10.92
N THR A 170 1.40 7.39 -11.33
CA THR A 170 1.77 7.19 -12.74
C THR A 170 1.51 5.76 -13.19
N VAL A 171 1.98 4.78 -12.40
CA VAL A 171 1.78 3.36 -12.70
C VAL A 171 2.01 2.51 -11.46
N THR A 172 1.21 1.46 -11.30
CA THR A 172 1.37 0.48 -10.22
C THR A 172 2.64 -0.35 -10.39
N LEU A 173 3.23 -0.82 -9.29
CA LEU A 173 4.27 -1.84 -9.38
C LEU A 173 3.70 -3.15 -9.95
N ARG A 174 4.56 -3.98 -10.54
CA ARG A 174 4.15 -5.29 -11.08
C ARG A 174 3.71 -6.23 -9.94
N ASP A 175 2.42 -6.30 -9.70
CA ASP A 175 1.85 -7.17 -8.68
C ASP A 175 1.62 -8.60 -9.24
N GLN A 176 2.42 -9.56 -8.76
CA GLN A 176 2.25 -10.98 -9.10
C GLN A 176 1.14 -11.67 -8.27
N TRP A 177 0.70 -11.09 -7.14
CA TRP A 177 -0.28 -11.68 -6.24
C TRP A 177 -1.73 -11.44 -6.65
N LYS A 178 -2.09 -10.25 -7.15
CA LYS A 178 -3.42 -10.01 -7.75
C LYS A 178 -3.73 -11.02 -8.88
N LYS A 179 -2.73 -11.39 -9.68
CA LYS A 179 -2.86 -12.45 -10.70
C LYS A 179 -3.18 -13.83 -10.11
N GLN A 180 -2.70 -14.17 -8.92
CA GLN A 180 -2.97 -15.46 -8.28
C GLN A 180 -4.36 -15.52 -7.62
N GLN A 181 -4.84 -14.41 -7.02
CA GLN A 181 -6.20 -14.34 -6.47
C GLN A 181 -7.27 -14.45 -7.56
N ASN A 182 -7.08 -13.79 -8.71
CA ASN A 182 -8.01 -13.88 -9.84
C ASN A 182 -8.05 -15.29 -10.46
N LYS A 183 -6.92 -16.00 -10.53
CA LYS A 183 -6.89 -17.43 -10.93
C LYS A 183 -7.64 -18.33 -9.94
N GLY A 184 -7.55 -18.04 -8.64
CA GLY A 184 -8.29 -18.76 -7.60
C GLY A 184 -9.81 -18.59 -7.69
N LYS A 185 -10.29 -17.38 -8.03
CA LYS A 185 -11.72 -17.09 -8.25
C LYS A 185 -12.26 -17.74 -9.53
N GLN A 186 -11.50 -17.69 -10.65
CA GLN A 186 -11.89 -18.36 -11.91
C GLN A 186 -12.00 -19.88 -11.79
N ASN A 187 -11.10 -20.54 -11.05
CA ASN A 187 -11.15 -21.99 -10.86
C ASN A 187 -12.32 -22.45 -9.98
N LYS A 188 -12.72 -21.66 -8.97
CA LYS A 188 -13.90 -21.96 -8.14
C LYS A 188 -15.21 -21.79 -8.92
N GLY A 189 -15.28 -20.85 -9.87
CA GLY A 189 -16.42 -20.69 -10.78
C GLY A 189 -16.61 -21.89 -11.71
N LYS A 190 -15.54 -22.38 -12.32
CA LYS A 190 -15.57 -23.56 -13.22
C LYS A 190 -15.93 -24.87 -12.50
N GLN A 191 -15.52 -25.04 -11.24
CA GLN A 191 -15.90 -26.22 -10.44
C GLN A 191 -17.37 -26.21 -10.00
N LYS A 192 -17.99 -25.04 -9.80
CA LYS A 192 -19.43 -24.95 -9.50
C LYS A 192 -20.31 -25.24 -10.72
N GLN A 193 -19.87 -24.89 -11.93
CA GLN A 193 -20.59 -25.23 -13.17
C GLN A 193 -20.55 -26.73 -13.48
N LYS A 194 -19.41 -27.41 -13.25
CA LYS A 194 -19.29 -28.88 -13.46
C LYS A 194 -20.07 -29.75 -12.46
N LYS A 195 -20.53 -29.20 -11.34
CA LYS A 195 -21.37 -29.92 -10.36
C LYS A 195 -22.87 -29.72 -10.56
N LYS A 196 -23.26 -28.89 -11.54
CA LYS A 196 -24.66 -28.61 -11.91
C LYS A 196 -25.07 -29.25 -13.25
N GLN A 197 -24.19 -30.05 -13.85
CA GLN A 197 -24.48 -30.93 -14.99
C GLN A 197 -24.37 -32.37 -14.53
#